data_AF-A0A2W1TE29-F1
#
_entry.id   AF-A0A2W1TE29-F1
#
_cell.length_a   1.000
_cell.length_b   1.000
_cell.length_c   1.000
_cell.angle_alpha   90.00
_cell.angle_beta   90.00
_cell.angle_gamma   90.00
#
_symmetry.space_group_name_H-M   'P 1'
#
loop_
_entity.id
_entity.type
_entity.pdbx_description
1 polymer ?
#
loop_
_entity_poly.entity_id
_entity_poly.type
_entity_poly.pdbx_seq_one_letter_code
_entity_poly.pdbx_strand_id
1 'polypeptide(L)'
;CPGRVWCPRRSPRDFGYMALTAVLLCTLYFAFPAVLGIGGFGSRDVLNPFTLLLFFVALFVARWLGQFEKLRMSWADPRPIRPVDWTPRWQQNWWTRTGSAVANPHYWLYLLHAVVVYPMAAVVTVGAGLLLAVGFLWPVVAVLAYVVAGTYLVDPNGIGSIAGLGTLALLSMAASVLLFPLWLRGSVLAHYWIDHGLLGGFRAEVLEQRVAGLQASRAGAVTAEGQALRQIERDLHDGPQQRLVRLRMDLASAERSFEKDPERAKRLIAEASGHAQDALDELRALSRGFAPPILLDRGLVAALEALCARSPIPVGLDVRLPDGLELASEIQRNVYFTVSELLTNTAKHAGASAAGVYLGLLVDASGTWFLTVSVTDDGRGGASPREGHGIQGLMGRMRALDGELTVNSPAGGPTEATARIPLGALNGVPTHRA
;
A
#
# COMPACT_ATOMS: atom_id res chain seq x y z
N CYS A 1 -14.01 -17.37 -9.72
CA CYS A 1 -13.28 -18.38 -10.53
C CYS A 1 -11.77 -18.53 -10.23
N PRO A 2 -11.17 -18.15 -9.08
CA PRO A 2 -9.82 -18.62 -8.78
C PRO A 2 -9.91 -20.03 -8.19
N GLY A 3 -9.25 -21.01 -8.81
CA GLY A 3 -9.08 -22.36 -8.23
C GLY A 3 -9.62 -23.55 -9.04
N ARG A 4 -10.39 -23.35 -10.11
CA ARG A 4 -10.78 -24.47 -10.99
C ARG A 4 -9.68 -24.75 -12.02
N VAL A 5 -9.32 -26.03 -12.15
CA VAL A 5 -8.37 -26.55 -13.15
C VAL A 5 -8.86 -26.25 -14.58
N TRP A 6 -10.18 -26.13 -14.77
CA TRP A 6 -10.79 -25.84 -16.06
C TRP A 6 -11.63 -24.56 -15.99
N CYS A 7 -11.26 -23.56 -16.82
CA CYS A 7 -12.00 -22.32 -16.99
C CYS A 7 -12.01 -21.97 -18.49
N PRO A 8 -13.15 -22.09 -19.19
CA PRO A 8 -13.24 -21.88 -20.64
C PRO A 8 -12.75 -20.50 -21.10
N ARG A 9 -12.81 -19.48 -20.23
CA ARG A 9 -12.33 -18.13 -20.52
C ARG A 9 -10.80 -17.98 -20.51
N ARG A 10 -10.05 -18.97 -20.00
CA ARG A 10 -8.57 -18.93 -19.94
C ARG A 10 -7.89 -19.68 -21.09
N SER A 11 -8.58 -20.66 -21.69
CA SER A 11 -8.04 -21.50 -22.77
C SER A 11 -7.37 -20.73 -23.93
N PRO A 12 -7.87 -19.55 -24.38
CA PRO A 12 -7.21 -18.80 -25.45
C PRO A 12 -5.83 -18.25 -25.05
N ARG A 13 -5.65 -17.88 -23.77
CA ARG A 13 -4.39 -17.33 -23.27
C ARG A 13 -3.35 -18.43 -23.09
N ASP A 14 -3.76 -19.55 -22.51
CA ASP A 14 -2.89 -20.71 -22.36
C ASP A 14 -2.43 -21.24 -23.74
N PHE A 15 -3.34 -21.25 -24.73
CA PHE A 15 -3.01 -21.58 -26.12
C PHE A 15 -2.04 -20.59 -26.75
N GLY A 16 -2.28 -19.28 -26.60
CA GLY A 16 -1.39 -18.24 -27.11
C GLY A 16 0.04 -18.35 -26.55
N TYR A 17 0.17 -18.65 -25.26
CA TYR A 17 1.46 -18.88 -24.61
C TYR A 17 2.19 -20.10 -25.19
N MET A 18 1.49 -21.23 -25.36
CA MET A 18 2.08 -22.46 -25.93
C MET A 18 2.43 -22.30 -27.42
N ALA A 19 1.60 -21.62 -28.20
CA ALA A 19 1.87 -21.32 -29.60
C ALA A 19 3.13 -20.46 -29.76
N LEU A 20 3.26 -19.40 -28.95
CA LEU A 20 4.47 -18.58 -28.94
C LEU A 20 5.70 -19.36 -28.45
N THR A 21 5.52 -20.29 -27.51
CA THR A 21 6.59 -21.21 -27.07
C THR A 21 7.08 -22.08 -28.23
N ALA A 22 6.18 -22.64 -29.04
CA ALA A 22 6.54 -23.40 -30.23
C ALA A 22 7.27 -22.55 -31.28
N VAL A 23 6.81 -21.31 -31.52
CA VAL A 23 7.49 -20.37 -32.42
C VAL A 23 8.92 -20.08 -31.95
N LEU A 24 9.11 -19.76 -30.67
CA LEU A 24 10.43 -19.48 -30.12
C LEU A 24 11.33 -20.72 -30.16
N LEU A 25 10.80 -21.91 -29.87
CA LEU A 25 11.54 -23.16 -29.98
C LEU A 25 12.08 -23.34 -31.40
N CYS A 26 11.23 -23.18 -32.42
CA CYS A 26 11.63 -23.32 -33.82
C CYS A 26 12.62 -22.23 -34.26
N THR A 27 12.38 -20.97 -33.93
CA THR A 27 13.19 -19.85 -34.43
C THR A 27 14.49 -19.67 -33.65
N LEU A 28 14.42 -19.53 -32.33
CA LEU A 28 15.55 -19.16 -31.49
C LEU A 28 16.45 -20.36 -31.16
N TYR A 29 15.89 -21.56 -31.03
CA TYR A 29 16.62 -22.73 -30.53
C TYR A 29 16.96 -23.77 -31.61
N PHE A 30 16.24 -23.79 -32.73
CA PHE A 30 16.58 -24.67 -33.87
C PHE A 30 17.14 -23.88 -35.06
N ALA A 31 16.42 -22.90 -35.60
CA ALA A 31 16.84 -22.20 -36.81
C ALA A 31 18.09 -21.33 -36.59
N PHE A 32 18.12 -20.52 -35.53
CA PHE A 32 19.25 -19.62 -35.27
C PHE A 32 20.57 -20.36 -35.01
N PRO A 33 20.64 -21.41 -34.14
CA PRO A 33 21.86 -22.18 -33.97
C PRO A 33 22.27 -22.98 -35.22
N ALA A 34 21.32 -23.47 -36.02
CA ALA A 34 21.63 -24.15 -37.27
C ALA A 34 22.32 -23.21 -38.27
N VAL A 35 21.83 -21.96 -38.40
CA VAL A 35 22.46 -20.93 -39.25
C VAL A 35 23.87 -20.58 -38.75
N LEU A 36 24.06 -20.45 -37.43
CA LEU A 36 25.38 -20.18 -36.85
C LEU A 36 26.35 -21.37 -36.98
N GLY A 37 25.85 -22.60 -36.84
CA GLY A 37 26.62 -23.84 -36.97
C GLY A 37 27.15 -24.07 -38.39
N ILE A 38 26.39 -23.64 -39.41
CA ILE A 38 26.85 -23.61 -40.81
C ILE A 38 28.02 -22.64 -41.00
N GLY A 39 28.16 -21.63 -40.13
CA GLY A 39 29.24 -20.63 -40.15
C GLY A 39 30.59 -21.08 -39.57
N GLY A 40 30.72 -22.31 -39.06
CA GLY A 40 32.04 -22.89 -38.72
C GLY A 40 32.70 -22.39 -37.43
N PHE A 41 31.93 -21.98 -36.41
CA PHE A 41 32.48 -21.73 -35.07
C PHE A 41 32.98 -23.05 -34.44
N GLY A 42 34.26 -23.35 -34.63
CA GLY A 42 34.91 -24.53 -34.06
C GLY A 42 35.18 -24.41 -32.56
N SER A 43 35.23 -25.55 -31.87
CA SER A 43 35.50 -25.69 -30.43
C SER A 43 36.91 -25.26 -29.98
N ARG A 44 37.74 -24.70 -30.88
CA ARG A 44 39.14 -24.34 -30.61
C ARG A 44 39.34 -22.95 -30.02
N ASP A 45 38.30 -22.11 -29.96
CA ASP A 45 38.41 -20.70 -29.56
C ASP A 45 37.75 -20.35 -28.22
N VAL A 46 37.62 -21.31 -27.30
CA VAL A 46 36.96 -21.08 -26.00
C VAL A 46 37.68 -20.03 -25.13
N LEU A 47 38.99 -19.87 -25.31
CA LEU A 47 39.83 -18.91 -24.59
C LEU A 47 40.10 -17.61 -25.36
N ASN A 48 39.47 -17.44 -26.52
CA ASN A 48 39.61 -16.20 -27.30
C ASN A 48 38.93 -15.04 -26.54
N PRO A 49 39.59 -13.86 -26.41
CA PRO A 49 38.98 -12.66 -25.81
C PRO A 49 37.60 -12.32 -26.39
N PHE A 50 37.37 -12.60 -27.68
CA PHE A 50 36.08 -12.43 -28.33
C PHE A 50 35.01 -13.38 -27.76
N THR A 51 35.37 -14.61 -27.44
CA THR A 51 34.46 -15.60 -26.82
C THR A 51 34.09 -15.19 -25.40
N LEU A 52 35.06 -14.65 -24.64
CA LEU A 52 34.79 -14.09 -23.32
C LEU A 52 33.84 -12.89 -23.42
N LEU A 53 34.07 -11.96 -24.35
CA LEU A 53 33.16 -10.83 -24.58
C LEU A 53 31.74 -11.31 -24.94
N LEU A 54 31.62 -12.29 -25.83
CA LEU A 54 30.34 -12.87 -26.22
C LEU A 54 29.63 -13.52 -25.02
N PHE A 55 30.38 -14.19 -24.16
CA PHE A 55 29.85 -14.78 -22.92
C PHE A 55 29.27 -13.72 -21.98
N PHE A 56 29.97 -12.60 -21.79
CA PHE A 56 29.44 -11.47 -21.03
C PHE A 56 28.16 -10.91 -21.64
N VAL A 57 28.12 -10.72 -22.97
CA VAL A 57 26.92 -10.29 -23.68
C VAL A 57 25.77 -11.29 -23.47
N ALA A 58 26.07 -12.59 -23.48
CA ALA A 58 25.08 -13.64 -23.26
C ALA A 58 24.40 -13.55 -21.88
N LEU A 59 25.11 -13.14 -20.82
CA LEU A 59 24.50 -12.91 -19.51
C LEU A 59 23.45 -11.78 -19.55
N PHE A 60 23.72 -10.69 -20.26
CA PHE A 60 22.75 -9.58 -20.42
C PHE A 60 21.58 -9.97 -21.33
N VAL A 61 21.85 -10.69 -22.42
CA VAL A 61 20.81 -11.21 -23.31
C VAL A 61 19.91 -12.21 -22.57
N ALA A 62 20.50 -13.11 -21.77
CA ALA A 62 19.74 -14.06 -20.95
C ALA A 62 18.86 -13.34 -19.92
N ARG A 63 19.38 -12.27 -19.28
CA ARG A 63 18.56 -11.40 -18.43
C ARG A 63 17.36 -10.84 -19.18
N TRP A 64 17.57 -10.32 -20.40
CA TRP A 64 16.48 -9.78 -21.22
C TRP A 64 15.45 -10.85 -21.61
N LEU A 65 15.91 -12.02 -22.03
CA LEU A 65 15.04 -13.17 -22.34
C LEU A 65 14.22 -13.61 -21.13
N GLY A 66 14.81 -13.70 -19.94
CA GLY A 66 14.05 -14.07 -18.74
C GLY A 66 13.04 -12.98 -18.30
N GLN A 67 13.30 -11.69 -18.58
CA GLN A 67 12.29 -10.65 -18.36
C GLN A 67 11.14 -10.75 -19.36
N PHE A 68 11.47 -11.03 -20.62
CA PHE A 68 10.48 -11.32 -21.65
C PHE A 68 9.62 -12.53 -21.27
N GLU A 69 10.22 -13.59 -20.72
CA GLU A 69 9.49 -14.76 -20.25
C GLU A 69 8.52 -14.43 -19.12
N LYS A 70 8.95 -13.68 -18.10
CA LYS A 70 8.06 -13.22 -17.02
C LYS A 70 6.87 -12.42 -17.55
N LEU A 71 7.10 -11.54 -18.53
CA LEU A 71 6.03 -10.76 -19.16
C LEU A 71 5.05 -11.68 -19.88
N ARG A 72 5.54 -12.60 -20.68
CA ARG A 72 4.75 -13.59 -21.42
C ARG A 72 3.96 -14.50 -20.47
N MET A 73 4.58 -14.98 -19.41
CA MET A 73 3.95 -15.80 -18.37
C MET A 73 2.84 -15.04 -17.65
N SER A 74 3.05 -13.75 -17.35
CA SER A 74 2.03 -12.93 -16.68
C SER A 74 0.73 -12.77 -17.49
N TRP A 75 0.81 -12.90 -18.83
CA TRP A 75 -0.36 -12.93 -19.69
C TRP A 75 -1.18 -14.24 -19.57
N ALA A 76 -0.50 -15.37 -19.35
CA ALA A 76 -1.13 -16.70 -19.21
C ALA A 76 -1.60 -16.98 -17.77
N ASP A 77 -0.74 -16.74 -16.77
CA ASP A 77 -1.03 -16.94 -15.35
C ASP A 77 -0.79 -15.65 -14.54
N PRO A 78 -1.79 -15.12 -13.84
CA PRO A 78 -1.66 -13.87 -13.08
C PRO A 78 -0.87 -14.01 -11.78
N ARG A 79 -0.44 -15.22 -11.39
CA ARG A 79 0.34 -15.39 -10.16
C ARG A 79 1.68 -14.65 -10.27
N PRO A 80 2.03 -13.78 -9.31
CA PRO A 80 3.27 -13.02 -9.39
C PRO A 80 4.50 -13.93 -9.23
N ILE A 81 5.51 -13.70 -10.07
CA ILE A 81 6.87 -14.18 -9.86
C ILE A 81 7.60 -13.12 -9.04
N ARG A 82 8.38 -13.53 -8.03
CA ARG A 82 9.05 -12.58 -7.14
C ARG A 82 10.00 -11.68 -7.94
N PRO A 83 9.94 -10.35 -7.74
CA PRO A 83 10.86 -9.44 -8.41
C PRO A 83 12.29 -9.70 -7.94
N VAL A 84 13.24 -9.53 -8.85
CA VAL A 84 14.67 -9.56 -8.56
C VAL A 84 15.14 -8.11 -8.59
N ASP A 85 15.94 -7.71 -7.61
CA ASP A 85 16.51 -6.37 -7.58
C ASP A 85 17.66 -6.27 -8.59
N TRP A 86 17.44 -5.45 -9.63
CA TRP A 86 18.44 -5.17 -10.66
C TRP A 86 19.01 -3.76 -10.55
N THR A 87 18.78 -3.05 -9.44
CA THR A 87 19.22 -1.68 -9.26
C THR A 87 20.72 -1.56 -9.55
N PRO A 88 21.09 -0.82 -10.61
CA PRO A 88 22.50 -0.66 -10.91
C PRO A 88 23.10 0.19 -9.80
N ARG A 89 24.20 -0.26 -9.20
CA ARG A 89 24.97 0.54 -8.23
C ARG A 89 25.70 1.65 -8.99
N TRP A 90 24.98 2.71 -9.41
CA TRP A 90 25.49 3.82 -10.23
C TRP A 90 26.62 4.63 -9.59
N GLN A 91 26.82 4.48 -8.28
CA GLN A 91 27.95 5.07 -7.55
C GLN A 91 29.26 4.28 -7.71
N GLN A 92 29.24 3.09 -8.33
CA GLN A 92 30.42 2.25 -8.52
C GLN A 92 31.05 2.45 -9.90
N ASN A 93 32.38 2.32 -9.98
CA ASN A 93 33.14 2.37 -11.23
C ASN A 93 32.64 1.31 -12.23
N TRP A 94 32.82 1.58 -13.52
CA TRP A 94 32.30 0.71 -14.58
C TRP A 94 32.85 -0.72 -14.52
N TRP A 95 34.13 -0.90 -14.13
CA TRP A 95 34.76 -2.21 -13.92
C TRP A 95 34.12 -3.00 -12.77
N THR A 96 33.85 -2.33 -11.64
CA THR A 96 33.18 -2.96 -10.50
C THR A 96 31.73 -3.30 -10.83
N ARG A 97 31.08 -2.51 -11.68
CA ARG A 97 29.72 -2.78 -12.17
C ARG A 97 29.68 -4.03 -13.06
N THR A 98 30.55 -4.14 -14.05
CA THR A 98 30.58 -5.31 -14.94
C THR A 98 31.01 -6.56 -14.18
N GLY A 99 31.98 -6.46 -13.27
CA GLY A 99 32.36 -7.56 -12.38
C GLY A 99 31.24 -8.00 -11.44
N SER A 100 30.47 -7.06 -10.88
CA SER A 100 29.33 -7.37 -10.00
C SER A 100 28.19 -8.13 -10.72
N ALA A 101 28.04 -7.95 -12.03
CA ALA A 101 27.05 -8.69 -12.81
C ALA A 101 27.40 -10.18 -12.89
N VAL A 102 28.68 -10.52 -13.03
CA VAL A 102 29.16 -11.92 -13.00
C VAL A 102 29.09 -12.52 -11.60
N ALA A 103 29.34 -11.71 -10.57
CA ALA A 103 29.23 -12.16 -9.18
C ALA A 103 27.77 -12.40 -8.74
N ASN A 104 26.79 -11.79 -9.42
CA ASN A 104 25.39 -11.93 -9.05
C ASN A 104 24.81 -13.28 -9.55
N PRO A 105 24.34 -14.16 -8.63
CA PRO A 105 23.83 -15.48 -8.99
C PRO A 105 22.64 -15.46 -9.97
N HIS A 106 21.86 -14.38 -9.98
CA HIS A 106 20.69 -14.27 -10.86
C HIS A 106 21.04 -14.26 -12.34
N TYR A 107 22.17 -13.65 -12.74
CA TYR A 107 22.60 -13.67 -14.14
C TYR A 107 22.88 -15.10 -14.63
N TRP A 108 23.46 -15.93 -13.77
CA TRP A 108 23.72 -17.34 -14.05
C TRP A 108 22.45 -18.18 -14.09
N LEU A 109 21.50 -17.94 -13.18
CA LEU A 109 20.21 -18.64 -13.20
C LEU A 109 19.38 -18.28 -14.44
N TYR A 110 19.40 -17.02 -14.87
CA TYR A 110 18.76 -16.59 -16.11
C TYR A 110 19.45 -17.20 -17.34
N LEU A 111 20.78 -17.30 -17.35
CA LEU A 111 21.52 -17.98 -18.41
C LEU A 111 21.19 -19.47 -18.46
N LEU A 112 21.18 -20.15 -17.31
CA LEU A 112 20.81 -21.56 -17.18
C LEU A 112 19.37 -21.79 -17.67
N HIS A 113 18.45 -20.91 -17.28
CA HIS A 113 17.07 -20.95 -17.74
C HIS A 113 17.00 -20.81 -19.26
N ALA A 114 17.60 -19.75 -19.83
CA ALA A 114 17.52 -19.45 -21.25
C ALA A 114 18.20 -20.52 -22.13
N VAL A 115 19.35 -21.05 -21.72
CA VAL A 115 20.18 -21.95 -22.55
C VAL A 115 19.79 -23.42 -22.39
N VAL A 116 19.39 -23.84 -21.19
CA VAL A 116 19.20 -25.27 -20.87
C VAL A 116 17.75 -25.57 -20.55
N VAL A 117 17.20 -24.91 -19.54
CA VAL A 117 15.91 -25.33 -18.95
C VAL A 117 14.74 -24.99 -19.88
N TYR A 118 14.71 -23.79 -20.45
CA TYR A 118 13.67 -23.36 -21.37
C TYR A 118 13.56 -24.25 -22.61
N PRO A 119 14.62 -24.50 -23.42
CA PRO A 119 14.50 -25.33 -24.60
C PRO A 119 14.12 -26.77 -24.25
N MET A 120 14.64 -27.33 -23.16
CA MET A 120 14.27 -28.67 -22.72
C MET A 120 12.79 -28.75 -22.34
N ALA A 121 12.30 -27.80 -21.54
CA ALA A 121 10.89 -27.72 -21.18
C ALA A 121 10.00 -27.51 -22.41
N ALA A 122 10.41 -26.62 -23.33
CA ALA A 122 9.70 -26.34 -24.56
C ALA A 122 9.61 -27.57 -25.48
N VAL A 123 10.70 -28.32 -25.67
CA VAL A 123 10.70 -29.56 -26.47
C VAL A 123 9.71 -30.57 -25.91
N VAL A 124 9.72 -30.78 -24.58
CA VAL A 124 8.81 -31.72 -23.92
C VAL A 124 7.35 -31.25 -24.06
N THR A 125 7.06 -29.99 -23.74
CA THR A 125 5.69 -29.49 -23.76
C THR A 125 5.14 -29.38 -25.18
N VAL A 126 5.90 -28.80 -26.12
CA VAL A 126 5.48 -28.64 -27.53
C VAL A 126 5.41 -30.00 -28.21
N GLY A 127 6.36 -30.90 -27.96
CA GLY A 127 6.34 -32.27 -28.49
C GLY A 127 5.11 -33.06 -28.04
N ALA A 128 4.75 -32.98 -26.76
CA ALA A 128 3.51 -33.57 -26.25
C ALA A 128 2.26 -32.97 -26.93
N GLY A 129 2.24 -31.66 -27.17
CA GLY A 129 1.16 -30.99 -27.89
C GLY A 129 1.04 -31.44 -29.34
N LEU A 130 2.18 -31.59 -30.03
CA LEU A 130 2.24 -32.11 -31.41
C LEU A 130 1.75 -33.55 -31.48
N LEU A 131 2.10 -34.41 -30.51
CA LEU A 131 1.58 -35.78 -30.45
C LEU A 131 0.06 -35.81 -30.30
N LEU A 132 -0.52 -34.94 -29.46
CA LEU A 132 -1.97 -34.81 -29.33
C LEU A 132 -2.61 -34.29 -30.64
N ALA A 133 -1.98 -33.32 -31.29
CA ALA A 133 -2.43 -32.80 -32.58
C ALA A 133 -2.41 -33.87 -33.68
N VAL A 134 -1.33 -34.67 -33.77
CA VAL A 134 -1.22 -35.81 -34.70
C VAL A 134 -2.27 -36.87 -34.37
N GLY A 135 -2.45 -37.21 -33.09
CA GLY A 135 -3.48 -38.15 -32.65
C GLY A 135 -4.91 -37.75 -33.04
N PHE A 136 -5.15 -36.44 -33.16
CA PHE A 136 -6.41 -35.86 -33.62
C PHE A 136 -6.52 -35.77 -35.17
N LEU A 137 -5.44 -35.39 -35.85
CA LEU A 137 -5.45 -35.10 -37.30
C LEU A 137 -5.25 -36.32 -38.18
N TRP A 138 -4.50 -37.33 -37.73
CA TRP A 138 -4.21 -38.52 -38.54
C TRP A 138 -5.47 -39.25 -39.04
N PRO A 139 -6.57 -39.39 -38.27
CA PRO A 139 -7.81 -40.01 -38.74
C PRO A 139 -8.41 -39.25 -39.93
N VAL A 140 -8.37 -37.92 -39.87
CA VAL A 140 -8.91 -37.04 -40.91
C VAL A 140 -8.08 -37.19 -42.18
N VAL A 141 -6.75 -37.21 -42.06
CA VAL A 141 -5.84 -37.42 -43.18
C VAL A 141 -6.03 -38.81 -43.79
N ALA A 142 -6.19 -39.85 -42.96
CA ALA A 142 -6.41 -41.22 -43.42
C ALA A 142 -7.72 -41.37 -44.21
N VAL A 143 -8.82 -40.78 -43.71
CA VAL A 143 -10.11 -40.76 -44.43
C VAL A 143 -10.00 -39.97 -45.73
N LEU A 144 -9.36 -38.81 -45.72
CA LEU A 144 -9.17 -38.00 -46.92
C LEU A 144 -8.32 -38.74 -47.97
N ALA A 145 -7.22 -39.35 -47.54
CA ALA A 145 -6.37 -40.16 -48.40
C ALA A 145 -7.13 -41.35 -49.00
N TYR A 146 -7.97 -42.02 -48.21
CA TYR A 146 -8.84 -43.09 -48.67
C TYR A 146 -9.85 -42.62 -49.74
N VAL A 147 -10.49 -41.47 -49.53
CA VAL A 147 -11.43 -40.88 -50.49
C VAL A 147 -10.73 -40.49 -51.79
N VAL A 148 -9.53 -39.90 -51.71
CA VAL A 148 -8.76 -39.42 -52.86
C VAL A 148 -8.15 -40.58 -53.68
N ALA A 149 -7.68 -41.64 -53.02
CA ALA A 149 -7.07 -42.78 -53.70
C ALA A 149 -8.08 -43.63 -54.51
N GLY A 150 -9.38 -43.46 -54.28
CA GLY A 150 -10.42 -44.30 -54.87
C GLY A 150 -10.40 -45.73 -54.31
N THR A 151 -11.50 -46.47 -54.45
CA THR A 151 -11.73 -47.80 -53.86
C THR A 151 -10.82 -48.92 -54.40
N TYR A 152 -9.75 -48.62 -55.13
CA TYR A 152 -8.87 -49.58 -55.79
C TYR A 152 -7.98 -50.40 -54.83
N LEU A 153 -8.04 -50.15 -53.51
CA LEU A 153 -7.25 -50.84 -52.48
C LEU A 153 -8.07 -51.68 -51.49
N VAL A 154 -9.39 -51.85 -51.70
CA VAL A 154 -10.23 -52.59 -50.76
C VAL A 154 -10.28 -54.06 -51.15
N ASP A 155 -9.39 -54.86 -50.57
CA ASP A 155 -9.54 -56.31 -50.54
C ASP A 155 -10.81 -56.66 -49.73
N PRO A 156 -11.78 -57.40 -50.30
CA PRO A 156 -13.00 -57.84 -49.60
C PRO A 156 -12.72 -58.61 -48.29
N ASN A 157 -11.52 -59.21 -48.15
CA ASN A 157 -11.10 -59.91 -46.93
C ASN A 157 -10.53 -58.98 -45.84
N GLY A 158 -10.39 -57.68 -46.11
CA GLY A 158 -9.76 -56.69 -45.22
C GLY A 158 -10.72 -55.93 -44.28
N ILE A 159 -12.02 -56.26 -44.26
CA ILE A 159 -13.05 -55.52 -43.50
C ILE A 159 -12.72 -55.46 -41.99
N GLY A 160 -12.17 -56.53 -41.42
CA GLY A 160 -11.71 -56.55 -40.01
C GLY A 160 -10.57 -55.57 -39.73
N SER A 161 -9.64 -55.41 -40.67
CA SER A 161 -8.52 -54.46 -40.58
C SER A 161 -9.00 -53.01 -40.69
N ILE A 162 -10.01 -52.73 -41.52
CA ILE A 162 -10.62 -51.40 -41.67
C ILE A 162 -11.38 -51.01 -40.39
N ALA A 163 -12.17 -51.91 -39.82
CA ALA A 163 -12.88 -51.67 -38.57
C ALA A 163 -11.92 -51.47 -37.38
N GLY A 164 -10.83 -52.25 -37.32
CA GLY A 164 -9.76 -52.09 -36.33
C GLY A 164 -9.06 -50.74 -36.42
N LEU A 165 -8.67 -50.30 -37.62
CA LEU A 165 -8.06 -48.98 -37.83
C LEU A 165 -9.04 -47.83 -37.51
N GLY A 166 -10.31 -47.96 -37.89
CA GLY A 166 -11.34 -46.97 -37.60
C GLY A 166 -11.59 -46.80 -36.09
N THR A 167 -11.63 -47.90 -35.34
CA THR A 167 -11.79 -47.85 -33.87
C THR A 167 -10.58 -47.19 -33.20
N LEU A 168 -9.35 -47.56 -33.59
CA LEU A 168 -8.13 -46.90 -33.11
C LEU A 168 -8.11 -45.40 -33.42
N ALA A 169 -8.57 -45.01 -34.63
CA ALA A 169 -8.63 -43.62 -35.06
C ALA A 169 -9.62 -42.79 -34.22
N LEU A 170 -10.80 -43.35 -33.92
CA LEU A 170 -11.79 -42.70 -33.04
C LEU A 170 -11.28 -42.60 -31.60
N LEU A 171 -10.63 -43.64 -31.08
CA LEU A 171 -10.06 -43.63 -29.74
C LEU A 171 -8.92 -42.60 -29.61
N SER A 172 -8.03 -42.50 -30.61
CA SER A 172 -6.96 -41.50 -30.60
C SER A 172 -7.54 -40.08 -30.66
N MET A 173 -8.55 -39.84 -31.49
CA MET A 173 -9.22 -38.54 -31.60
C MET A 173 -9.92 -38.15 -30.29
N ALA A 174 -10.66 -39.08 -29.67
CA ALA A 174 -11.34 -38.84 -28.40
C ALA A 174 -10.33 -38.57 -27.26
N ALA A 175 -9.24 -39.35 -27.20
CA ALA A 175 -8.16 -39.13 -26.24
C ALA A 175 -7.51 -37.75 -26.42
N SER A 176 -7.23 -37.33 -27.65
CA SER A 176 -6.68 -36.01 -27.94
C SER A 176 -7.61 -34.88 -27.50
N VAL A 177 -8.92 -34.98 -27.79
CA VAL A 177 -9.90 -33.96 -27.36
C VAL A 177 -9.97 -33.85 -25.84
N LEU A 178 -9.92 -34.99 -25.13
CA LEU A 178 -9.98 -35.02 -23.67
C LEU A 178 -8.70 -34.51 -23.01
N LEU A 179 -7.53 -34.91 -23.52
CA LEU A 179 -6.23 -34.61 -22.93
C LEU A 179 -5.71 -33.22 -23.29
N PHE A 180 -6.09 -32.66 -24.45
CA PHE A 180 -5.62 -31.35 -24.89
C PHE A 180 -5.79 -30.21 -23.87
N PRO A 181 -6.96 -29.98 -23.26
CA PRO A 181 -7.10 -28.93 -22.24
C PRO A 181 -6.25 -29.19 -20.98
N LEU A 182 -6.06 -30.46 -20.60
CA LEU A 182 -5.23 -30.85 -19.47
C LEU A 182 -3.74 -30.61 -19.76
N TRP A 183 -3.29 -31.01 -20.95
CA TRP A 183 -1.94 -30.75 -21.44
C TRP A 183 -1.66 -29.24 -21.51
N LEU A 184 -2.59 -28.46 -22.04
CA LEU A 184 -2.42 -27.02 -22.21
C LEU A 184 -2.20 -26.35 -20.85
N ARG A 185 -3.08 -26.65 -19.88
CA ARG A 185 -2.97 -26.06 -18.54
C ARG A 185 -1.79 -26.61 -17.75
N GLY A 186 -1.53 -27.91 -17.85
CA GLY A 186 -0.40 -28.57 -17.21
C GLY A 186 0.94 -28.01 -17.69
N SER A 187 1.07 -27.75 -18.98
CA SER A 187 2.28 -27.18 -19.58
C SER A 187 2.53 -25.74 -19.13
N VAL A 188 1.50 -24.89 -19.11
CA VAL A 188 1.63 -23.51 -18.58
C VAL A 188 2.03 -23.54 -17.11
N LEU A 189 1.41 -24.41 -16.30
CA LEU A 189 1.78 -24.55 -14.88
C LEU A 189 3.20 -25.07 -14.68
N ALA A 190 3.65 -26.01 -15.51
CA ALA A 190 5.01 -26.53 -15.47
C ALA A 190 6.03 -25.41 -15.74
N HIS A 191 5.81 -24.63 -16.80
CA HIS A 191 6.65 -23.46 -17.10
C HIS A 191 6.60 -22.43 -15.97
N TYR A 192 5.42 -22.13 -15.41
CA TYR A 192 5.28 -21.22 -14.28
C TYR A 192 6.14 -21.62 -13.08
N TRP A 193 6.13 -22.90 -12.70
CA TRP A 193 6.91 -23.36 -11.54
C TRP A 193 8.42 -23.35 -11.79
N ILE A 194 8.83 -23.65 -13.03
CA ILE A 194 10.22 -23.50 -13.46
C ILE A 194 10.65 -22.02 -13.35
N ASP A 195 9.85 -21.11 -13.90
CA ASP A 195 10.14 -19.68 -13.88
C ASP A 195 10.11 -19.11 -12.46
N HIS A 196 9.17 -19.57 -11.62
CA HIS A 196 9.09 -19.16 -10.22
C HIS A 196 10.33 -19.56 -9.42
N GLY A 197 10.90 -20.74 -9.72
CA GLY A 197 12.08 -21.26 -9.05
C GLY A 197 13.38 -20.62 -9.54
N LEU A 198 13.55 -20.45 -10.85
CA LEU A 198 14.81 -19.99 -11.46
C LEU A 198 14.88 -18.48 -11.66
N LEU A 199 13.77 -17.84 -12.02
CA LEU A 199 13.73 -16.41 -12.33
C LEU A 199 13.26 -15.57 -11.14
N GLY A 200 12.70 -16.17 -10.08
CA GLY A 200 12.24 -15.46 -8.88
C GLY A 200 13.38 -15.01 -7.96
N GLY A 201 13.21 -13.87 -7.30
CA GLY A 201 14.15 -13.40 -6.27
C GLY A 201 14.24 -14.34 -5.06
N PHE A 202 15.42 -14.38 -4.44
CA PHE A 202 15.66 -15.22 -3.27
C PHE A 202 14.83 -14.75 -2.06
N ARG A 203 14.43 -15.70 -1.19
CA ARG A 203 13.70 -15.35 0.04
C ARG A 203 14.52 -14.44 0.97
N ALA A 204 15.85 -14.61 0.98
CA ALA A 204 16.76 -13.82 1.78
C ALA A 204 16.71 -12.33 1.39
N GLU A 205 16.70 -12.01 0.09
CA GLU A 205 16.68 -10.62 -0.38
C GLU A 205 15.38 -9.90 -0.01
N VAL A 206 14.24 -10.59 -0.10
CA VAL A 206 12.95 -10.04 0.33
C VAL A 206 12.96 -9.77 1.84
N LEU A 207 13.61 -10.64 2.61
CA LEU A 207 13.73 -10.46 4.06
C LEU A 207 14.66 -9.29 4.40
N GLU A 208 15.81 -9.20 3.74
CA GLU A 208 16.75 -8.08 3.89
C GLU A 208 16.12 -6.74 3.55
N GLN A 209 15.37 -6.64 2.45
CA GLN A 209 14.64 -5.41 2.10
C GLN A 209 13.58 -5.06 3.15
N ARG A 210 12.88 -6.05 3.71
CA ARG A 210 11.92 -5.80 4.80
C ARG A 210 12.62 -5.32 6.06
N VAL A 211 13.74 -5.93 6.44
CA VAL A 211 14.54 -5.51 7.61
C VAL A 211 15.08 -4.10 7.41
N ALA A 212 15.64 -3.79 6.23
CA ALA A 212 16.13 -2.45 5.90
C ALA A 212 15.00 -1.41 5.93
N GLY A 213 13.82 -1.74 5.40
CA GLY A 213 12.63 -0.88 5.46
C GLY A 213 12.17 -0.61 6.91
N LEU A 214 12.16 -1.63 7.76
CA LEU A 214 11.82 -1.49 9.19
C LEU A 214 12.87 -0.65 9.92
N GLN A 215 14.16 -0.85 9.64
CA GLN A 215 15.24 -0.07 10.22
C GLN A 215 15.16 1.41 9.80
N ALA A 216 14.88 1.69 8.54
CA ALA A 216 14.69 3.05 8.03
C ALA A 216 13.47 3.73 8.67
N SER A 217 12.35 3.01 8.80
CA SER A 217 11.16 3.52 9.48
C SER A 217 11.43 3.82 10.96
N ARG A 218 12.13 2.92 11.67
CA ARG A 218 12.51 3.13 13.06
C ARG A 218 13.46 4.32 13.23
N ALA A 219 14.45 4.46 12.35
CA ALA A 219 15.36 5.60 12.35
C ALA A 219 14.60 6.92 12.13
N GLY A 220 13.66 6.94 11.17
CA GLY A 220 12.78 8.07 10.93
C GLY A 220 11.95 8.45 12.17
N ALA A 221 11.34 7.48 12.83
CA ALA A 221 10.56 7.70 14.05
C ALA A 221 11.41 8.30 15.19
N VAL A 222 12.60 7.75 15.45
CA VAL A 222 13.52 8.27 16.48
C VAL A 222 13.98 9.69 16.15
N THR A 223 14.24 10.01 14.88
CA THR A 223 14.63 11.36 14.48
C THR A 223 13.49 12.37 14.66
N ALA A 224 12.25 11.98 14.33
CA ALA A 224 11.07 12.82 14.53
C ALA A 224 10.82 13.07 16.03
N GLU A 225 10.93 12.02 16.86
CA GLU A 225 10.83 12.13 18.32
C GLU A 225 11.91 13.08 18.89
N GLY A 226 13.16 12.93 18.47
CA GLY A 226 14.26 13.79 18.92
C GLY A 226 14.15 15.24 18.43
N GLN A 227 13.44 15.50 17.33
CA GLN A 227 13.12 16.87 16.89
C GLN A 227 11.97 17.47 17.71
N ALA A 228 10.92 16.68 17.99
CA ALA A 228 9.82 17.10 18.84
C ALA A 228 10.29 17.43 20.26
N LEU A 229 11.15 16.60 20.86
CA LEU A 229 11.73 16.85 22.19
C LEU A 229 12.53 18.16 22.24
N ARG A 230 13.37 18.43 21.22
CA ARG A 230 14.16 19.67 21.14
C ARG A 230 13.30 20.91 20.93
N GLN A 231 12.16 20.77 20.25
CA GLN A 231 11.21 21.86 20.09
C GLN A 231 10.51 22.14 21.43
N ILE A 232 10.08 21.10 22.16
CA ILE A 232 9.50 21.22 23.50
C ILE A 232 10.49 21.88 24.46
N GLU A 233 11.76 21.47 24.43
CA GLU A 233 12.80 22.06 25.27
C GLU A 233 12.94 23.56 25.00
N ARG A 234 13.00 24.00 23.74
CA ARG A 234 13.08 25.42 23.38
C ARG A 234 11.83 26.21 23.77
N ASP A 235 10.64 25.69 23.48
CA ASP A 235 9.39 26.38 23.79
C ASP A 235 9.19 26.52 25.32
N LEU A 236 9.68 25.56 26.10
CA LEU A 236 9.69 25.63 27.57
C LEU A 236 10.76 26.58 28.12
N HIS A 237 11.93 26.65 27.48
CA HIS A 237 13.04 27.51 27.92
C HIS A 237 12.84 28.99 27.56
N ASP A 238 12.27 29.30 26.39
CA ASP A 238 12.22 30.69 25.92
C ASP A 238 10.98 31.46 26.42
N GLY A 239 9.82 30.80 26.57
CA GLY A 239 8.58 31.49 26.97
C GLY A 239 8.41 31.63 28.50
N PRO A 240 8.11 30.53 29.21
CA PRO A 240 7.82 30.56 30.65
C PRO A 240 8.95 31.14 31.52
N GLN A 241 10.21 30.83 31.21
CA GLN A 241 11.36 31.33 31.99
C GLN A 241 11.53 32.84 31.89
N GLN A 242 11.39 33.44 30.70
CA GLN A 242 11.50 34.88 30.53
C GLN A 242 10.39 35.64 31.27
N ARG A 243 9.16 35.10 31.28
CA ARG A 243 8.04 35.70 32.03
C ARG A 243 8.19 35.56 33.54
N LEU A 244 8.71 34.42 34.04
CA LEU A 244 9.01 34.25 35.46
C LEU A 244 10.09 35.22 35.95
N VAL A 245 11.10 35.52 35.12
CA VAL A 245 12.10 36.55 35.43
C VAL A 245 11.46 37.93 35.51
N ARG A 246 10.55 38.28 34.59
CA ARG A 246 9.82 39.55 34.59
C ARG A 246 8.90 39.69 35.80
N LEU A 247 8.16 38.64 36.14
CA LEU A 247 7.33 38.55 37.35
C LEU A 247 8.14 38.87 38.62
N ARG A 248 9.34 38.29 38.75
CA ARG A 248 10.23 38.55 39.89
C ARG A 248 10.68 40.01 39.94
N MET A 249 10.92 40.64 38.79
CA MET A 249 11.29 42.06 38.72
C MET A 249 10.13 42.98 39.12
N ASP A 250 8.91 42.69 38.66
CA ASP A 250 7.71 43.47 38.96
C ASP A 250 7.38 43.44 40.46
N LEU A 251 7.45 42.25 41.10
CA LEU A 251 7.30 42.08 42.55
C LEU A 251 8.35 42.84 43.37
N ALA A 252 9.63 42.76 42.99
CA ALA A 252 10.71 43.48 43.67
C ALA A 252 10.61 45.01 43.51
N SER A 253 9.92 45.49 42.46
CA SER A 253 9.65 46.91 42.25
C SER A 253 8.43 47.38 43.05
N ALA A 254 7.43 46.52 43.21
CA ALA A 254 6.28 46.75 44.08
C ALA A 254 6.67 46.86 45.56
N GLU A 255 7.52 45.95 46.07
CA GLU A 255 8.05 46.01 47.45
C GLU A 255 8.74 47.34 47.74
N ARG A 256 9.59 47.81 46.83
CA ARG A 256 10.31 49.09 46.98
C ARG A 256 9.40 50.32 46.92
N SER A 257 8.24 50.20 46.29
CA SER A 257 7.27 51.30 46.13
C SER A 257 6.24 51.35 47.25
N PHE A 258 6.14 50.29 48.07
CA PHE A 258 5.05 50.09 49.03
C PHE A 258 4.91 51.21 50.07
N GLU A 259 6.03 51.74 50.56
CA GLU A 259 6.04 52.84 51.54
C GLU A 259 5.93 54.24 50.92
N LYS A 260 6.35 54.41 49.65
CA LYS A 260 6.48 55.73 49.00
C LYS A 260 5.30 56.09 48.11
N ASP A 261 4.71 55.10 47.44
CA ASP A 261 3.57 55.25 46.54
C ASP A 261 2.73 53.96 46.55
N PRO A 262 1.82 53.82 47.54
CA PRO A 262 1.02 52.62 47.74
C PRO A 262 0.13 52.27 46.54
N GLU A 263 -0.35 53.28 45.82
CA GLU A 263 -1.19 53.11 44.63
C GLU A 263 -0.39 52.54 43.45
N ARG A 264 0.86 52.97 43.29
CA ARG A 264 1.78 52.35 42.31
C ARG A 264 2.16 50.92 42.68
N ALA A 265 2.39 50.64 43.97
CA ALA A 265 2.65 49.28 44.44
C ALA A 265 1.47 48.33 44.17
N LYS A 266 0.23 48.77 44.41
CA LYS A 266 -0.99 48.02 44.07
C LYS A 266 -1.08 47.67 42.58
N ARG A 267 -0.77 48.62 41.69
CA ARG A 267 -0.76 48.39 40.23
C ARG A 267 0.28 47.35 39.81
N LEU A 268 1.50 47.44 40.33
CA LEU A 268 2.58 46.49 40.02
C LEU A 268 2.27 45.07 40.52
N ILE A 269 1.61 44.93 41.69
CA ILE A 269 1.14 43.63 42.19
C ILE A 269 0.04 43.02 41.31
N ALA A 270 -0.87 43.86 40.79
CA ALA A 270 -1.91 43.42 39.87
C ALA A 270 -1.32 42.96 38.52
N GLU A 271 -0.37 43.72 37.97
CA GLU A 271 0.36 43.35 36.74
C GLU A 271 1.18 42.05 36.93
N ALA A 272 1.89 41.92 38.05
CA ALA A 272 2.60 40.69 38.42
C ALA A 272 1.63 39.50 38.52
N SER A 273 0.48 39.67 39.18
CA SER A 273 -0.54 38.60 39.28
C SER A 273 -1.08 38.20 37.90
N GLY A 274 -1.26 39.15 36.98
CA GLY A 274 -1.62 38.89 35.59
C GLY A 274 -0.54 38.11 34.84
N HIS A 275 0.73 38.54 34.92
CA HIS A 275 1.87 37.84 34.31
C HIS A 275 2.04 36.40 34.84
N ALA A 276 1.78 36.16 36.13
CA ALA A 276 1.81 34.83 36.73
C ALA A 276 0.67 33.94 36.20
N GLN A 277 -0.53 34.50 36.03
CA GLN A 277 -1.68 33.79 35.50
C GLN A 277 -1.46 33.42 34.03
N ASP A 278 -0.96 34.34 33.22
CA ASP A 278 -0.63 34.10 31.81
C ASP A 278 0.45 33.02 31.66
N ALA A 279 1.50 33.05 32.50
CA ALA A 279 2.55 32.03 32.49
C ALA A 279 2.01 30.64 32.91
N LEU A 280 1.09 30.58 33.87
CA LEU A 280 0.40 29.35 34.24
C LEU A 280 -0.50 28.84 33.11
N ASP A 281 -1.18 29.72 32.39
CA ASP A 281 -2.06 29.33 31.29
C ASP A 281 -1.29 28.91 30.04
N GLU A 282 -0.09 29.47 29.80
CA GLU A 282 0.88 29.07 28.77
C GLU A 282 1.54 27.72 29.13
N LEU A 283 1.95 27.51 30.38
CA LEU A 283 2.40 26.18 30.87
C LEU A 283 1.28 25.14 30.79
N ARG A 284 0.04 25.52 31.11
CA ARG A 284 -1.13 24.66 30.91
C ARG A 284 -1.42 24.47 29.43
N ALA A 285 -1.12 25.41 28.54
CA ALA A 285 -1.27 25.26 27.09
C ALA A 285 -0.22 24.30 26.52
N LEU A 286 1.03 24.37 27.00
CA LEU A 286 2.10 23.41 26.69
C LEU A 286 1.77 22.01 27.22
N SER A 287 1.17 21.92 28.42
CA SER A 287 0.61 20.66 28.95
C SER A 287 -0.58 20.16 28.11
N ARG A 288 -1.45 21.07 27.63
CA ARG A 288 -2.51 20.81 26.66
C ARG A 288 -2.00 20.51 25.25
N GLY A 289 -0.69 20.66 24.99
CA GLY A 289 -0.02 20.04 23.86
C GLY A 289 -0.04 18.52 23.93
N PHE A 290 -0.55 17.92 25.01
CA PHE A 290 -0.79 16.49 25.17
C PHE A 290 -2.21 16.25 25.70
N ALA A 291 -2.80 15.09 25.34
CA ALA A 291 -4.11 14.68 25.85
C ALA A 291 -4.13 14.71 27.40
N PRO A 292 -5.14 15.32 28.05
CA PRO A 292 -5.18 15.35 29.51
C PRO A 292 -5.27 13.91 30.08
N PRO A 293 -4.74 13.63 31.28
CA PRO A 293 -4.73 12.27 31.85
C PRO A 293 -6.10 11.59 31.88
N ILE A 294 -7.18 12.35 32.12
CA ILE A 294 -8.55 11.83 32.07
C ILE A 294 -8.96 11.27 30.69
N LEU A 295 -8.43 11.84 29.60
CA LEU A 295 -8.65 11.33 28.25
C LEU A 295 -7.91 10.00 28.03
N LEU A 296 -6.73 9.84 28.65
CA LEU A 296 -5.93 8.61 28.58
C LEU A 296 -6.50 7.49 29.47
N ASP A 297 -6.96 7.84 30.67
CA ASP A 297 -7.38 6.87 31.69
C ASP A 297 -8.86 6.49 31.59
N ARG A 298 -9.71 7.41 31.11
CA ARG A 298 -11.19 7.25 31.11
C ARG A 298 -11.84 7.51 29.75
N GLY A 299 -11.06 7.81 28.71
CA GLY A 299 -11.52 7.98 27.35
C GLY A 299 -12.24 9.32 27.07
N LEU A 300 -12.65 9.48 25.81
CA LEU A 300 -13.19 10.73 25.27
C LEU A 300 -14.44 11.25 26.01
N VAL A 301 -15.39 10.37 26.32
CA VAL A 301 -16.67 10.77 26.92
C VAL A 301 -16.45 11.41 28.30
N ALA A 302 -15.73 10.72 29.19
CA ALA A 302 -15.42 11.24 30.52
C ALA A 302 -14.59 12.54 30.46
N ALA A 303 -13.71 12.68 29.47
CA ALA A 303 -12.94 13.90 29.26
C ALA A 303 -13.84 15.08 28.83
N LEU A 304 -14.83 14.85 27.96
CA LEU A 304 -15.79 15.85 27.52
C LEU A 304 -16.78 16.23 28.63
N GLU A 305 -17.24 15.27 29.44
CA GLU A 305 -18.07 15.56 30.63
C GLU A 305 -17.36 16.50 31.58
N ALA A 306 -16.10 16.18 31.90
CA ALA A 306 -15.28 17.01 32.78
C ALA A 306 -15.00 18.39 32.17
N LEU A 307 -14.88 18.48 30.84
CA LEU A 307 -14.72 19.74 30.13
C LEU A 307 -15.99 20.60 30.21
N CYS A 308 -17.17 20.02 29.94
CA CYS A 308 -18.45 20.70 30.01
C CYS A 308 -18.75 21.21 31.43
N ALA A 309 -18.46 20.40 32.46
CA ALA A 309 -18.66 20.76 33.86
C ALA A 309 -17.80 21.94 34.34
N ARG A 310 -16.68 22.24 33.66
CA ARG A 310 -15.79 23.36 33.97
C ARG A 310 -16.06 24.61 33.13
N SER A 311 -17.05 24.56 32.23
CA SER A 311 -17.39 25.70 31.39
C SER A 311 -17.97 26.85 32.23
N PRO A 312 -17.63 28.12 31.94
CA PRO A 312 -18.21 29.28 32.63
C PRO A 312 -19.72 29.47 32.39
N ILE A 313 -20.26 28.85 31.34
CA ILE A 313 -21.69 28.84 31.00
C ILE A 313 -22.22 27.41 31.06
N PRO A 314 -23.53 27.19 31.32
CA PRO A 314 -24.14 25.87 31.25
C PRO A 314 -23.90 25.20 29.89
N VAL A 315 -23.36 23.98 29.91
CA VAL A 315 -23.13 23.17 28.70
C VAL A 315 -23.81 21.82 28.84
N GLY A 316 -24.74 21.51 27.93
CA GLY A 316 -25.32 20.17 27.81
C GLY A 316 -24.44 19.26 26.96
N LEU A 317 -24.26 18.01 27.36
CA LEU A 317 -23.55 16.99 26.58
C LEU A 317 -24.51 15.85 26.22
N ASP A 318 -24.78 15.66 24.92
CA ASP A 318 -25.53 14.51 24.37
C ASP A 318 -24.55 13.55 23.68
N VAL A 319 -24.43 12.32 24.21
CA VAL A 319 -23.55 11.29 23.66
C VAL A 319 -24.37 10.12 23.15
N ARG A 320 -24.26 9.85 21.85
CA ARG A 320 -24.91 8.76 21.12
C ARG A 320 -23.88 7.86 20.45
N LEU A 321 -23.02 7.28 21.27
CA LEU A 321 -22.05 6.28 20.84
C LEU A 321 -22.48 4.89 21.30
N PRO A 322 -22.26 3.83 20.51
CA PRO A 322 -22.46 2.45 20.96
C PRO A 322 -21.56 2.11 22.15
N ASP A 323 -22.09 1.31 23.08
CA ASP A 323 -21.30 0.78 24.20
C ASP A 323 -20.12 -0.06 23.68
N GLY A 324 -18.93 0.18 24.22
CA GLY A 324 -17.71 -0.55 23.85
C GLY A 324 -17.03 -0.09 22.56
N LEU A 325 -17.46 1.02 21.95
CA LEU A 325 -16.75 1.61 20.81
C LEU A 325 -15.37 2.15 21.23
N GLU A 326 -14.30 1.54 20.72
CA GLU A 326 -12.93 2.03 20.89
C GLU A 326 -12.54 2.95 19.74
N LEU A 327 -12.27 4.23 20.05
CA LEU A 327 -11.78 5.21 19.09
C LEU A 327 -10.25 5.24 19.11
N ALA A 328 -9.61 5.42 17.95
CA ALA A 328 -8.17 5.64 17.89
C ALA A 328 -7.77 6.86 18.75
N SER A 329 -6.65 6.76 19.47
CA SER A 329 -6.17 7.80 20.38
C SER A 329 -6.01 9.17 19.71
N GLU A 330 -5.59 9.16 18.44
CA GLU A 330 -5.46 10.36 17.61
C GLU A 330 -6.81 11.03 17.34
N ILE A 331 -7.87 10.26 17.07
CA ILE A 331 -9.23 10.77 16.86
C ILE A 331 -9.76 11.34 18.19
N GLN A 332 -9.62 10.60 19.28
CA GLN A 332 -10.07 11.04 20.61
C GLN A 332 -9.43 12.39 21.00
N ARG A 333 -8.11 12.50 20.80
CA ARG A 333 -7.34 13.70 21.11
C ARG A 333 -7.77 14.90 20.28
N ASN A 334 -7.92 14.73 18.98
CA ASN A 334 -8.34 15.80 18.08
C ASN A 334 -9.77 16.27 18.36
N VAL A 335 -10.70 15.34 18.63
CA VAL A 335 -12.07 15.69 19.01
C VAL A 335 -12.08 16.50 20.31
N TYR A 336 -11.37 16.03 21.34
CA TYR A 336 -11.29 16.74 22.62
C TYR A 336 -10.79 18.18 22.45
N PHE A 337 -9.71 18.39 21.68
CA PHE A 337 -9.17 19.74 21.46
C PHE A 337 -10.10 20.61 20.63
N THR A 338 -10.77 20.04 19.64
CA THR A 338 -11.76 20.78 18.85
C THR A 338 -12.90 21.27 19.73
N VAL A 339 -13.48 20.41 20.57
CA VAL A 339 -14.55 20.81 21.50
C VAL A 339 -14.05 21.83 22.52
N SER A 340 -12.86 21.63 23.10
CA SER A 340 -12.28 22.57 24.08
C SER A 340 -12.06 23.96 23.50
N GLU A 341 -11.57 24.05 22.26
CA GLU A 341 -11.34 25.33 21.59
C GLU A 341 -12.66 26.00 21.23
N LEU A 342 -13.64 25.24 20.73
CA LEU A 342 -14.97 25.75 20.40
C LEU A 342 -15.69 26.30 21.64
N LEU A 343 -15.71 25.56 22.75
CA LEU A 343 -16.30 26.04 24.02
C LEU A 343 -15.56 27.27 24.58
N THR A 344 -14.23 27.33 24.42
CA THR A 344 -13.44 28.52 24.81
C THR A 344 -13.85 29.73 23.98
N ASN A 345 -14.05 29.55 22.67
CA ASN A 345 -14.53 30.62 21.79
C ASN A 345 -15.94 31.06 22.15
N THR A 346 -16.84 30.12 22.44
CA THR A 346 -18.19 30.44 22.92
C THR A 346 -18.13 31.31 24.18
N ALA A 347 -17.38 30.88 25.20
CA ALA A 347 -17.27 31.61 26.47
C ALA A 347 -16.65 33.00 26.33
N LYS A 348 -15.66 33.18 25.43
CA LYS A 348 -14.94 34.44 25.26
C LYS A 348 -15.60 35.42 24.28
N HIS A 349 -16.31 34.91 23.27
CA HIS A 349 -16.68 35.71 22.10
C HIS A 349 -18.17 35.71 21.77
N ALA A 350 -18.92 34.66 22.12
CA ALA A 350 -20.31 34.51 21.68
C ALA A 350 -21.30 35.34 22.51
N GLY A 351 -21.00 35.64 23.78
CA GLY A 351 -21.98 36.23 24.69
C GLY A 351 -23.20 35.31 24.92
N ALA A 352 -22.99 34.01 24.77
CA ALA A 352 -23.99 32.96 24.91
C ALA A 352 -24.42 32.79 26.37
N SER A 353 -25.68 32.40 26.59
CA SER A 353 -26.23 32.03 27.89
C SER A 353 -26.14 30.52 28.14
N ALA A 354 -26.08 29.71 27.07
CA ALA A 354 -25.91 28.26 27.14
C ALA A 354 -25.22 27.71 25.87
N ALA A 355 -24.65 26.52 26.00
CA ALA A 355 -24.10 25.78 24.87
C ALA A 355 -24.48 24.28 24.91
N GLY A 356 -24.39 23.63 23.76
CA GLY A 356 -24.60 22.20 23.60
C GLY A 356 -23.39 21.54 22.93
N VAL A 357 -23.08 20.33 23.35
CA VAL A 357 -22.11 19.44 22.71
C VAL A 357 -22.82 18.15 22.35
N TYR A 358 -22.78 17.77 21.07
CA TYR A 358 -23.26 16.49 20.58
C TYR A 358 -22.10 15.64 20.12
N LEU A 359 -22.10 14.36 20.48
CA LEU A 359 -21.15 13.36 20.01
C LEU A 359 -21.89 12.10 19.58
N GLY A 360 -21.83 11.73 18.31
CA GLY A 360 -22.53 10.54 17.82
C GLY A 360 -21.97 9.98 16.51
N LEU A 361 -22.49 8.82 16.11
CA LEU A 361 -22.15 8.17 14.84
C LEU A 361 -23.25 8.37 13.80
N LEU A 362 -22.87 8.73 12.58
CA LEU A 362 -23.77 8.84 11.42
C LEU A 362 -23.22 8.04 10.24
N VAL A 363 -24.09 7.40 9.47
CA VAL A 363 -23.74 6.68 8.25
C VAL A 363 -24.12 7.54 7.05
N ASP A 364 -23.22 7.69 6.09
CA ASP A 364 -23.54 8.36 4.84
C ASP A 364 -24.21 7.42 3.81
N ALA A 365 -24.64 7.96 2.67
CA ALA A 365 -25.24 7.16 1.61
C ALA A 365 -24.29 6.11 0.99
N SER A 366 -22.97 6.23 1.22
CA SER A 366 -21.95 5.28 0.75
C SER A 366 -21.72 4.11 1.70
N GLY A 367 -22.36 4.13 2.89
CA GLY A 367 -22.18 3.12 3.93
C GLY A 367 -20.95 3.38 4.81
N THR A 368 -20.34 4.56 4.74
CA THR A 368 -19.20 4.95 5.57
C THR A 368 -19.70 5.55 6.88
N TRP A 369 -19.15 5.09 8.00
CA TRP A 369 -19.44 5.63 9.33
C TRP A 369 -18.63 6.90 9.57
N PHE A 370 -19.25 7.91 10.15
CA PHE A 370 -18.64 9.17 10.55
C PHE A 370 -18.87 9.42 12.02
N LEU A 371 -17.79 9.72 12.75
CA LEU A 371 -17.88 10.35 14.05
C LEU A 371 -18.26 11.82 13.83
N THR A 372 -19.43 12.19 14.34
CA THR A 372 -19.98 13.53 14.23
C THR A 372 -19.94 14.19 15.61
N VAL A 373 -19.32 15.36 15.65
CA VAL A 373 -19.20 16.18 16.86
C VAL A 373 -19.79 17.54 16.51
N SER A 374 -20.79 18.03 17.25
CA SER A 374 -21.23 19.41 17.09
C SER A 374 -21.13 20.17 18.40
N VAL A 375 -20.77 21.46 18.28
CA VAL A 375 -20.83 22.42 19.39
C VAL A 375 -21.75 23.54 18.94
N THR A 376 -22.80 23.77 19.71
CA THR A 376 -23.81 24.80 19.45
C THR A 376 -23.84 25.81 20.59
N ASP A 377 -24.06 27.09 20.28
CA ASP A 377 -24.29 28.12 21.28
C ASP A 377 -25.39 29.09 20.87
N ASP A 378 -26.09 29.64 21.86
CA ASP A 378 -27.18 30.62 21.71
C ASP A 378 -26.69 32.08 21.66
N GLY A 379 -25.38 32.28 21.39
CA GLY A 379 -24.77 33.59 21.35
C GLY A 379 -25.11 34.38 20.09
N ARG A 380 -24.49 35.56 19.97
CA ARG A 380 -24.78 36.56 18.91
C ARG A 380 -24.40 36.15 17.48
N GLY A 381 -23.78 34.99 17.29
CA GLY A 381 -23.25 34.53 15.99
C GLY A 381 -22.14 35.42 15.40
N GLY A 382 -21.89 35.27 14.10
CA GLY A 382 -20.87 36.04 13.37
C GLY A 382 -19.46 35.43 13.38
N ALA A 383 -19.31 34.16 13.78
CA ALA A 383 -18.05 33.45 13.65
C ALA A 383 -17.72 33.20 12.17
N SER A 384 -16.55 33.68 11.70
CA SER A 384 -16.09 33.44 10.33
C SER A 384 -14.65 32.93 10.30
N PRO A 385 -14.33 31.97 9.42
CA PRO A 385 -12.96 31.51 9.23
C PRO A 385 -12.15 32.58 8.51
N ARG A 386 -11.38 33.38 9.27
CA ARG A 386 -10.42 34.37 8.73
C ARG A 386 -8.99 33.85 8.86
N GLU A 387 -8.11 34.32 7.97
CA GLU A 387 -6.70 33.95 8.02
C GLU A 387 -6.07 34.31 9.37
N GLY A 388 -5.36 33.36 9.98
CA GLY A 388 -4.66 33.53 11.27
C GLY A 388 -5.53 33.40 12.52
N HIS A 389 -6.79 32.98 12.42
CA HIS A 389 -7.72 32.84 13.55
C HIS A 389 -7.96 31.38 13.95
N GLY A 390 -8.35 31.14 15.22
CA GLY A 390 -8.46 29.81 15.83
C GLY A 390 -9.33 28.79 15.08
N ILE A 391 -10.39 29.25 14.39
CA ILE A 391 -11.28 28.38 13.60
C ILE A 391 -10.58 27.82 12.35
N GLN A 392 -9.74 28.59 11.67
CA GLN A 392 -9.00 28.09 10.51
C GLN A 392 -7.98 27.02 10.91
N GLY A 393 -7.34 27.19 12.08
CA GLY A 393 -6.46 26.19 12.67
C GLY A 393 -7.20 24.89 13.00
N LEU A 394 -8.42 24.98 13.52
CA LEU A 394 -9.29 23.82 13.76
C LEU A 394 -9.65 23.08 12.46
N MET A 395 -10.02 23.81 11.40
CA MET A 395 -10.30 23.21 10.09
C MET A 395 -9.07 22.50 9.51
N GLY A 396 -7.88 23.10 9.64
CA GLY A 396 -6.62 22.47 9.21
C GLY A 396 -6.33 21.16 9.94
N ARG A 397 -6.58 21.11 11.26
CA ARG A 397 -6.42 19.89 12.05
C ARG A 397 -7.43 18.80 11.69
N MET A 398 -8.70 19.15 11.41
CA MET A 398 -9.69 18.15 11.00
C MET A 398 -9.37 17.54 9.63
N ARG A 399 -8.86 18.34 8.69
CA ARG A 399 -8.42 17.82 7.37
C ARG A 399 -7.29 16.80 7.48
N ALA A 400 -6.43 16.90 8.50
CA ALA A 400 -5.36 15.92 8.74
C ALA A 400 -5.91 14.52 9.12
N LEU A 401 -7.16 14.43 9.56
CA LEU A 401 -7.87 13.17 9.85
C LEU A 401 -8.83 12.76 8.71
N ASP A 402 -8.65 13.30 7.51
CA ASP A 402 -9.60 13.20 6.40
C ASP A 402 -11.02 13.68 6.78
N GLY A 403 -11.13 14.48 7.84
CA GLY A 403 -12.37 15.01 8.36
C GLY A 403 -12.66 16.43 7.87
N GLU A 404 -13.90 16.86 8.10
CA GLU A 404 -14.38 18.20 7.76
C GLU A 404 -14.90 18.90 9.02
N LEU A 405 -14.64 20.21 9.13
CA LEU A 405 -15.28 21.08 10.11
C LEU A 405 -16.06 22.16 9.37
N THR A 406 -17.36 22.18 9.58
CA THR A 406 -18.27 23.20 9.04
C THR A 406 -18.71 24.11 10.18
N VAL A 407 -18.70 25.42 9.96
CA VAL A 407 -19.18 26.41 10.94
C VAL A 407 -20.28 27.23 10.29
N ASN A 408 -21.47 27.21 10.90
CA ASN A 408 -22.62 28.02 10.53
C ASN A 408 -22.90 29.01 11.67
N SER A 409 -22.74 30.31 11.41
CA SER A 409 -22.85 31.34 12.43
C SER A 409 -23.43 32.63 11.82
N PRO A 410 -24.74 32.65 11.48
CA PRO A 410 -25.40 33.85 10.99
C PRO A 410 -25.27 35.01 11.98
N ALA A 411 -25.25 36.24 11.46
CA ALA A 411 -25.27 37.43 12.31
C ALA A 411 -26.59 37.46 13.10
N GLY A 412 -26.51 37.48 14.44
CA GLY A 412 -27.66 37.36 15.34
C GLY A 412 -27.83 35.98 15.98
N GLY A 413 -27.03 34.98 15.57
CA GLY A 413 -27.01 33.65 16.18
C GLY A 413 -28.07 32.68 15.67
N PRO A 414 -28.02 31.40 16.11
CA PRO A 414 -26.98 30.78 16.95
C PRO A 414 -25.67 30.50 16.17
N THR A 415 -24.64 30.02 16.88
CA THR A 415 -23.43 29.44 16.25
C THR A 415 -23.48 27.93 16.35
N GLU A 416 -23.22 27.23 15.24
CA GLU A 416 -23.06 25.79 15.19
C GLU A 416 -21.77 25.43 14.46
N ALA A 417 -20.91 24.66 15.12
CA ALA A 417 -19.69 24.11 14.55
C ALA A 417 -19.75 22.59 14.58
N THR A 418 -19.73 21.97 13.41
CA THR A 418 -19.91 20.52 13.24
C THR A 418 -18.69 19.91 12.57
N ALA A 419 -18.00 19.04 13.30
CA ALA A 419 -16.91 18.22 12.80
C ALA A 419 -17.42 16.83 12.40
N ARG A 420 -17.06 16.36 11.21
CA ARG A 420 -17.34 15.01 10.71
C ARG A 420 -16.04 14.33 10.36
N ILE A 421 -15.72 13.24 11.06
CA ILE A 421 -14.48 12.48 10.89
C ILE A 421 -14.85 11.09 10.36
N PRO A 422 -14.35 10.68 9.18
CA PRO A 422 -14.61 9.34 8.65
C PRO A 422 -13.95 8.30 9.56
N LEU A 423 -14.74 7.34 10.03
CA LEU A 423 -14.24 6.14 10.66
C LEU A 423 -14.07 5.11 9.54
N GLY A 424 -12.86 5.03 8.98
CA GLY A 424 -12.52 3.95 8.05
C GLY A 424 -12.68 2.58 8.72
N ALA A 425 -12.37 1.49 8.00
CA ALA A 425 -12.23 0.14 8.58
C ALA A 425 -11.06 0.02 9.61
N LEU A 426 -10.58 1.15 10.12
CA LEU A 426 -9.55 1.30 11.13
C LEU A 426 -10.22 1.23 12.50
N ASN A 427 -10.20 0.02 13.05
CA ASN A 427 -10.35 -0.32 14.47
C ASN A 427 -11.65 0.17 15.15
N GLY A 428 -12.61 -0.75 15.30
CA GLY A 428 -13.60 -0.67 16.38
C GLY A 428 -15.06 -0.44 15.98
N VAL A 429 -15.38 -0.11 14.73
CA VAL A 429 -16.79 0.01 14.32
C VAL A 429 -17.39 -1.38 14.08
N PRO A 430 -18.53 -1.74 14.69
CA PRO A 430 -19.19 -3.00 14.41
C PRO A 430 -19.59 -3.06 12.94
N THR A 431 -18.96 -3.95 12.18
CA THR A 431 -19.45 -4.36 10.86
C THR A 431 -20.71 -5.18 11.09
N HIS A 432 -21.87 -4.51 11.09
CA HIS A 432 -23.14 -5.20 11.22
C HIS A 432 -23.31 -6.25 10.10
N ARG A 433 -23.14 -7.52 10.49
CA ARG A 433 -23.94 -8.65 10.01
C ARG A 433 -24.64 -9.23 11.24
N ALA A 434 -25.93 -8.95 11.37
CA ALA A 434 -26.89 -9.81 12.02
C ALA A 434 -27.97 -10.11 11.00
#